data_AF-A0A7C1C8X7-F1
#
_entry.id   AF-A0A7C1C8X7-F1
#
_cell.length_a   1.000
_cell.length_b   1.000
_cell.length_c   1.000
_cell.angle_alpha   90.00
_cell.angle_beta   90.00
_cell.angle_gamma   90.00
#
_symmetry.space_group_name_H-M   'P 1'
#
loop_
_entity.id
_entity.type
_entity.pdbx_description
1 polymer ?
#
loop_
_entity_poly.entity_id
_entity_poly.type
_entity_poly.pdbx_seq_one_letter_code
_entity_poly.pdbx_strand_id
1 'polypeptide(L)'
;MRIVVDPELCTGCETCIDSCPYDAIVMKDDKAFINEYCQFCRACLSVCPEGAIKEIEVESDIGAPADLSACKGVWVIAEQREGTIAGVSLELLGAGKKLADNRATELTAVLFGGSRDQARSLIHRGADRVLHAEDNIFDHFNDEPYIDLLTDLIKDRNPEIVLTGATPIGRSFFPRVAARLRTGLTADCTSLEIDPETGNLIQIRPAFGGNIMAAILCPNHRPQMATVRPRVMKKLDPDTSRNGEIISIDTGGLRSRTKVIKSVKEESGTSVNLQEADIIVSGGRGLGRPEGFRMLEELASLLNGVVGATRAAVDEGWISYSHQVGQTGKTVCPKIYIACGIS
;
A
#
# COMPACT_ATOMS: atom_id res chain seq x y z
N MET A 1 -21.18 16.44 -7.70
CA MET A 1 -22.42 17.25 -7.72
C MET A 1 -22.56 17.95 -6.38
N ARG A 2 -22.89 19.24 -6.38
CA ARG A 2 -23.12 20.04 -5.17
C ARG A 2 -24.33 20.92 -5.38
N ILE A 3 -25.17 21.06 -4.35
CA ILE A 3 -26.23 22.06 -4.35
C ILE A 3 -25.62 23.34 -3.78
N VAL A 4 -25.71 24.42 -4.53
CA VAL A 4 -25.19 25.74 -4.16
C VAL A 4 -26.30 26.79 -4.21
N VAL A 5 -26.16 27.83 -3.40
CA VAL A 5 -27.06 28.99 -3.43
C VAL A 5 -26.32 30.13 -4.12
N ASP A 6 -26.95 30.71 -5.11
CA ASP A 6 -26.53 31.92 -5.79
C ASP A 6 -26.92 33.14 -4.92
N PRO A 7 -25.95 33.83 -4.29
CA PRO A 7 -26.26 34.91 -3.37
C PRO A 7 -26.86 36.14 -4.06
N GLU A 8 -26.65 36.30 -5.38
CA GLU A 8 -27.21 37.42 -6.14
C GLU A 8 -28.70 37.24 -6.39
N LEU A 9 -29.13 35.99 -6.66
CA LEU A 9 -30.53 35.65 -6.91
C LEU A 9 -31.32 35.35 -5.65
N CYS A 10 -30.65 35.00 -4.54
CA CYS A 10 -31.35 34.64 -3.31
C CYS A 10 -31.99 35.86 -2.65
N THR A 11 -33.31 35.87 -2.50
CA THR A 11 -34.07 36.96 -1.87
C THR A 11 -34.26 36.81 -0.37
N GLY A 12 -33.79 35.70 0.22
CA GLY A 12 -33.94 35.43 1.65
C GLY A 12 -35.37 35.08 2.09
N CYS A 13 -36.21 34.58 1.17
CA CYS A 13 -37.63 34.26 1.44
C CYS A 13 -37.90 33.04 2.35
N GLU A 14 -36.86 32.37 2.84
CA GLU A 14 -36.89 31.24 3.79
C GLU A 14 -37.65 29.96 3.35
N THR A 15 -38.36 29.96 2.22
CA THR A 15 -39.17 28.83 1.72
C THR A 15 -38.40 27.51 1.59
N CYS A 16 -37.12 27.60 1.29
CA CYS A 16 -36.24 26.43 1.14
C CYS A 16 -35.95 25.70 2.47
N ILE A 17 -36.07 26.37 3.63
CA ILE A 17 -35.76 25.80 4.95
C ILE A 17 -36.76 24.69 5.29
N ASP A 18 -38.06 24.99 5.19
CA ASP A 18 -39.15 24.03 5.49
C ASP A 18 -39.14 22.82 4.55
N SER A 19 -38.56 22.99 3.36
CA SER A 19 -38.45 21.93 2.36
C SER A 19 -37.24 21.03 2.58
N CYS A 20 -36.34 21.36 3.50
CA CYS A 20 -35.16 20.57 3.78
C CYS A 20 -35.43 19.55 4.90
N PRO A 21 -35.49 18.24 4.61
CA PRO A 21 -35.75 17.22 5.64
C PRO A 21 -34.54 16.92 6.54
N TYR A 22 -33.41 17.62 6.33
CA TYR A 22 -32.13 17.37 7.00
C TYR A 22 -31.58 18.61 7.72
N ASP A 23 -32.39 19.68 7.84
CA ASP A 23 -31.98 20.97 8.45
C ASP A 23 -30.66 21.51 7.88
N ALA A 24 -30.42 21.23 6.59
CA ALA A 24 -29.16 21.55 5.93
C ALA A 24 -29.10 22.99 5.42
N ILE A 25 -30.21 23.73 5.46
CA ILE A 25 -30.32 25.10 4.97
C ILE A 25 -30.50 26.04 6.16
N VAL A 26 -29.57 26.98 6.30
CA VAL A 26 -29.57 27.99 7.36
C VAL A 26 -29.47 29.38 6.77
N MET A 27 -30.10 30.37 7.40
CA MET A 27 -29.99 31.76 6.98
C MET A 27 -28.72 32.39 7.56
N LYS A 28 -27.93 33.05 6.71
CA LYS A 28 -26.78 33.89 7.09
C LYS A 28 -26.81 35.15 6.24
N ASP A 29 -26.71 36.32 6.89
CA ASP A 29 -26.69 37.63 6.23
C ASP A 29 -27.86 37.80 5.23
N ASP A 30 -29.08 37.42 5.65
CA ASP A 30 -30.32 37.44 4.85
C ASP A 30 -30.28 36.57 3.57
N LYS A 31 -29.36 35.60 3.50
CA LYS A 31 -29.23 34.65 2.38
C LYS A 31 -29.26 33.21 2.88
N ALA A 32 -29.78 32.31 2.05
CA ALA A 32 -29.76 30.88 2.34
C ALA A 32 -28.35 30.31 2.17
N PHE A 33 -27.89 29.54 3.15
CA PHE A 33 -26.60 28.86 3.17
C PHE A 33 -26.80 27.36 3.40
N ILE A 34 -26.21 26.54 2.53
CA ILE A 34 -26.30 25.07 2.63
C ILE A 34 -25.05 24.56 3.37
N ASN A 35 -25.28 23.88 4.49
CA ASN A 35 -24.23 23.31 5.34
C ASN A 35 -23.87 21.87 4.93
N GLU A 36 -22.98 21.23 5.70
CA GLU A 36 -22.45 19.90 5.44
C GLU A 36 -23.45 18.75 5.64
N TYR A 37 -24.61 19.00 6.24
CA TYR A 37 -25.66 17.98 6.42
C TYR A 37 -26.48 17.70 5.15
N CYS A 38 -26.22 18.44 4.06
CA CYS A 38 -26.93 18.28 2.80
C CYS A 38 -26.72 16.88 2.20
N GLN A 39 -27.81 16.11 2.08
CA GLN A 39 -27.82 14.77 1.47
C GLN A 39 -28.11 14.78 -0.04
N PHE A 40 -28.07 15.94 -0.69
CA PHE A 40 -28.31 16.09 -2.13
C PHE A 40 -29.66 15.52 -2.62
N CYS A 41 -30.69 15.57 -1.78
CA CYS A 41 -32.04 15.06 -2.11
C CYS A 41 -32.82 15.90 -3.13
N ARG A 42 -32.29 17.07 -3.51
CA ARG A 42 -32.82 18.01 -4.51
C ARG A 42 -34.19 18.64 -4.19
N ALA A 43 -34.75 18.43 -3.00
CA ALA A 43 -36.04 19.00 -2.59
C ALA A 43 -36.09 20.55 -2.65
N CYS A 44 -34.96 21.21 -2.37
CA CYS A 44 -34.86 22.67 -2.33
C CYS A 44 -34.82 23.36 -3.71
N LEU A 45 -34.56 22.61 -4.80
CA LEU A 45 -34.43 23.17 -6.15
C LEU A 45 -35.76 23.65 -6.72
N SER A 46 -36.83 22.86 -6.51
CA SER A 46 -38.16 23.15 -7.08
C SER A 46 -38.97 24.18 -6.30
N VAL A 47 -38.56 24.48 -5.06
CA VAL A 47 -39.28 25.38 -4.15
C VAL A 47 -38.69 26.79 -4.12
N CYS A 48 -37.50 27.00 -4.71
CA CYS A 48 -36.88 28.31 -4.75
C CYS A 48 -37.57 29.17 -5.84
N PRO A 49 -38.27 30.27 -5.49
CA PRO A 49 -39.04 31.06 -6.45
C PRO A 49 -38.14 31.73 -7.52
N GLU A 50 -36.95 32.15 -7.09
CA GLU A 50 -35.99 32.88 -7.93
C GLU A 50 -34.99 31.95 -8.64
N GLY A 51 -35.08 30.63 -8.41
CA GLY A 51 -34.10 29.68 -8.94
C GLY A 51 -32.67 29.90 -8.42
N ALA A 52 -32.53 30.52 -7.24
CA ALA A 52 -31.24 30.80 -6.61
C ALA A 52 -30.50 29.52 -6.18
N ILE A 53 -31.23 28.45 -5.88
CA ILE A 53 -30.64 27.16 -5.53
C ILE A 53 -30.39 26.38 -6.82
N LYS A 54 -29.13 26.07 -7.11
CA LYS A 54 -28.71 25.39 -8.33
C LYS A 54 -27.94 24.13 -7.98
N GLU A 55 -28.18 23.08 -8.76
CA GLU A 55 -27.31 21.92 -8.79
C GLU A 55 -26.18 22.25 -9.74
N ILE A 56 -24.97 22.33 -9.20
CA ILE A 56 -23.77 22.38 -10.03
C ILE A 56 -23.18 20.98 -10.09
N GLU A 57 -22.92 20.54 -11.31
CA GLU A 57 -21.83 19.62 -11.53
C GLU A 57 -20.57 20.37 -11.11
N VAL A 58 -20.11 20.09 -9.89
CA VAL A 58 -18.72 20.35 -9.56
C VAL A 58 -17.96 19.51 -10.57
N GLU A 59 -17.41 20.15 -11.60
CA GLU A 59 -16.25 19.61 -12.30
C GLU A 59 -15.32 19.22 -11.17
N SER A 60 -15.22 17.92 -10.96
CA SER A 60 -14.28 17.41 -9.99
C SER A 60 -12.94 18.05 -10.33
N ASP A 61 -12.20 18.54 -9.34
CA ASP A 61 -10.77 18.85 -9.46
C ASP A 61 -9.93 17.60 -9.89
N ILE A 62 -10.57 16.55 -10.40
CA ILE A 62 -10.00 15.66 -11.41
C ILE A 62 -9.77 16.55 -12.63
N GLY A 63 -8.64 17.25 -12.62
CA GLY A 63 -8.18 18.02 -13.78
C GLY A 63 -8.35 17.20 -15.06
N ALA A 64 -8.53 17.91 -16.17
CA ALA A 64 -8.60 17.33 -17.52
C ALA A 64 -7.68 16.09 -17.60
N PRO A 65 -8.13 14.96 -18.19
CA PRO A 65 -7.34 13.75 -18.25
C PRO A 65 -5.93 14.14 -18.71
N ALA A 66 -4.99 14.08 -17.76
CA ALA A 66 -3.61 14.46 -18.05
C ALA A 66 -3.19 13.63 -19.25
N ASP A 67 -2.32 14.14 -20.12
CA ASP A 67 -1.84 13.35 -21.26
C ASP A 67 -1.13 12.09 -20.74
N LEU A 68 -1.90 11.02 -20.59
CA LEU A 68 -1.48 9.77 -19.96
C LEU A 68 -0.44 9.05 -20.83
N SER A 69 -0.30 9.46 -22.09
CA SER A 69 0.64 8.91 -23.06
C SER A 69 2.10 9.23 -22.74
N ALA A 70 2.35 10.28 -21.94
CA ALA A 70 3.68 10.68 -21.49
C ALA A 70 4.21 9.83 -20.33
N CYS A 71 3.33 9.18 -19.56
CA CYS A 71 3.73 8.38 -18.41
C CYS A 71 4.18 6.98 -18.86
N LYS A 72 5.45 6.63 -18.65
CA LYS A 72 6.02 5.34 -19.04
C LYS A 72 6.88 4.77 -17.92
N GLY A 73 6.95 3.44 -17.86
CA GLY A 73 7.81 2.72 -16.93
C GLY A 73 7.07 2.14 -15.73
N VAL A 74 7.56 0.99 -15.28
CA VAL A 74 7.08 0.30 -14.08
C VAL A 74 8.12 0.48 -12.99
N TRP A 75 7.71 1.01 -11.84
CA TRP A 75 8.58 1.24 -10.70
C TRP A 75 8.28 0.25 -9.58
N VAL A 76 9.32 -0.32 -8.98
CA VAL A 76 9.24 -1.17 -7.80
C VAL A 76 10.07 -0.53 -6.69
N ILE A 77 9.44 -0.24 -5.55
CA ILE A 77 10.15 0.25 -4.37
C ILE A 77 10.80 -0.93 -3.66
N ALA A 78 12.12 -0.98 -3.68
CA ALA A 78 12.91 -1.97 -2.98
C ALA A 78 13.03 -1.58 -1.50
N GLU A 79 12.24 -2.24 -0.65
CA GLU A 79 12.40 -2.15 0.80
C GLU A 79 13.73 -2.77 1.22
N GLN A 80 14.47 -2.05 2.05
CA GLN A 80 15.66 -2.52 2.74
C GLN A 80 15.46 -2.40 4.25
N ARG A 81 16.09 -3.31 5.01
CA ARG A 81 16.20 -3.24 6.46
C ARG A 81 17.67 -3.42 6.80
N GLU A 82 18.26 -2.38 7.40
CA GLU A 82 19.68 -2.37 7.82
C GLU A 82 20.64 -2.78 6.69
N GLY A 83 20.39 -2.26 5.48
CA GLY A 83 21.22 -2.53 4.32
C GLY A 83 20.98 -3.89 3.66
N THR A 84 19.99 -4.67 4.12
CA THR A 84 19.58 -5.93 3.47
C THR A 84 18.25 -5.76 2.75
N ILE A 85 18.17 -6.16 1.48
CA ILE A 85 16.93 -6.09 0.70
C ILE A 85 15.91 -7.09 1.25
N ALA A 86 14.70 -6.62 1.53
CA ALA A 86 13.60 -7.46 1.98
C ALA A 86 13.14 -8.42 0.87
N GLY A 87 12.78 -9.65 1.23
CA GLY A 87 12.35 -10.68 0.26
C GLY A 87 11.17 -10.26 -0.63
N VAL A 88 10.26 -9.43 -0.12
CA VAL A 88 9.12 -8.89 -0.87
C VAL A 88 9.55 -8.05 -2.07
N SER A 89 10.66 -7.32 -1.96
CA SER A 89 11.21 -6.51 -3.05
C SER A 89 11.61 -7.40 -4.23
N LEU A 90 12.20 -8.56 -3.95
CA LEU A 90 12.62 -9.53 -4.97
C LEU A 90 11.44 -10.19 -5.67
N GLU A 91 10.36 -10.43 -4.94
CA GLU A 91 9.10 -10.96 -5.48
C GLU A 91 8.41 -9.93 -6.38
N LEU A 92 8.43 -8.67 -5.95
CA LEU A 92 7.91 -7.53 -6.71
C LEU A 92 8.69 -7.28 -7.99
N LEU A 93 10.01 -7.46 -8.01
CA LEU A 93 10.78 -7.38 -9.26
C LEU A 93 10.30 -8.42 -10.28
N GLY A 94 9.98 -9.63 -9.82
CA GLY A 94 9.42 -10.68 -10.69
C GLY A 94 8.06 -10.33 -11.27
N ALA A 95 7.16 -9.77 -10.45
CA ALA A 95 5.86 -9.29 -10.92
C ALA A 95 6.00 -8.05 -11.82
N GLY A 96 6.82 -7.08 -11.41
CA GLY A 96 7.12 -5.85 -12.13
C GLY A 96 7.72 -6.13 -13.51
N LYS A 97 8.59 -7.13 -13.65
CA LYS A 97 9.18 -7.51 -14.94
C LYS A 97 8.12 -8.01 -15.91
N LYS A 98 7.20 -8.87 -15.46
CA LYS A 98 6.07 -9.33 -16.29
C LYS A 98 5.17 -8.17 -16.74
N LEU A 99 4.89 -7.23 -15.84
CA LEU A 99 4.09 -6.04 -16.17
C LEU A 99 4.82 -5.12 -17.17
N ALA A 100 6.14 -4.94 -16.97
CA ALA A 100 6.99 -4.13 -17.83
C ALA A 100 7.09 -4.75 -19.24
N ASP A 101 7.26 -6.06 -19.34
CA ASP A 101 7.31 -6.79 -20.62
C ASP A 101 5.96 -6.70 -21.35
N ASN A 102 4.83 -6.85 -20.63
CA ASN A 102 3.48 -6.69 -21.21
C ASN A 102 3.21 -5.25 -21.71
N ARG A 103 3.79 -4.23 -21.06
CA ARG A 103 3.70 -2.82 -21.46
C ARG A 103 4.79 -2.38 -22.43
N ALA A 104 5.71 -3.28 -22.80
CA ALA A 104 6.92 -2.98 -23.57
C ALA A 104 7.69 -1.75 -23.03
N THR A 105 7.89 -1.71 -21.70
CA THR A 105 8.56 -0.62 -21.00
C THR A 105 9.66 -1.14 -20.06
N GLU A 106 10.46 -0.23 -19.51
CA GLU A 106 11.57 -0.56 -18.61
C GLU A 106 11.09 -0.78 -17.17
N LEU A 107 11.69 -1.74 -16.47
CA LEU A 107 11.52 -1.93 -15.03
C LEU A 107 12.56 -1.12 -14.26
N THR A 108 12.10 -0.18 -13.44
CA THR A 108 12.95 0.62 -12.56
C THR A 108 12.77 0.18 -11.10
N ALA A 109 13.85 -0.15 -10.41
CA ALA A 109 13.83 -0.33 -8.97
C ALA A 109 14.21 0.98 -8.27
N VAL A 110 13.53 1.33 -7.18
CA VAL A 110 13.86 2.49 -6.35
C VAL A 110 14.36 2.00 -5.00
N LEU A 111 15.60 2.32 -4.65
CA LEU A 111 16.26 1.92 -3.42
C LEU A 111 16.68 3.16 -2.62
N PHE A 112 16.15 3.28 -1.40
CA PHE A 112 16.54 4.32 -0.45
C PHE A 112 17.41 3.72 0.65
N GLY A 113 18.60 4.28 0.84
CA GLY A 113 19.67 3.71 1.67
C GLY A 113 20.29 2.46 1.02
N GLY A 114 20.90 1.62 1.84
CA GLY A 114 21.58 0.39 1.39
C GLY A 114 22.82 0.64 0.53
N SER A 115 23.63 -0.39 0.35
CA SER A 115 24.87 -0.27 -0.43
C SER A 115 24.63 -0.36 -1.94
N ARG A 116 25.57 0.16 -2.72
CA ARG A 116 25.58 0.04 -4.18
C ARG A 116 25.60 -1.42 -4.67
N ASP A 117 26.13 -2.34 -3.87
CA ASP A 117 26.10 -3.78 -4.19
C ASP A 117 24.69 -4.37 -4.08
N GLN A 118 23.87 -3.87 -3.14
CA GLN A 118 22.45 -4.23 -3.08
C GLN A 118 21.70 -3.69 -4.31
N ALA A 119 22.01 -2.46 -4.74
CA ALA A 119 21.48 -1.93 -5.99
C ALA A 119 21.82 -2.83 -7.20
N ARG A 120 23.05 -3.34 -7.28
CA ARG A 120 23.44 -4.34 -8.30
C ARG A 120 22.66 -5.65 -8.20
N SER A 121 22.42 -6.13 -6.97
CA SER A 121 21.61 -7.33 -6.74
C SER A 121 20.19 -7.20 -7.33
N LEU A 122 19.57 -6.02 -7.26
CA LEU A 122 18.27 -5.74 -7.87
C LEU A 122 18.29 -5.88 -9.40
N ILE A 123 19.39 -5.47 -10.06
CA ILE A 123 19.58 -5.62 -11.51
C ILE A 123 19.63 -7.09 -11.90
N HIS A 124 20.43 -7.88 -11.17
CA HIS A 124 20.51 -9.32 -11.40
C HIS A 124 19.16 -10.04 -11.20
N ARG A 125 18.24 -9.42 -10.47
CA ARG A 125 16.90 -9.94 -10.19
C ARG A 125 15.83 -9.39 -11.14
N GLY A 126 16.22 -8.67 -12.20
CA GLY A 126 15.34 -8.29 -13.31
C GLY A 126 15.14 -6.79 -13.52
N ALA A 127 15.65 -5.92 -12.64
CA ALA A 127 15.57 -4.47 -12.85
C ALA A 127 16.46 -4.02 -14.03
N ASP A 128 15.93 -3.16 -14.90
CA ASP A 128 16.68 -2.57 -16.02
C ASP A 128 17.41 -1.29 -15.56
N ARG A 129 16.78 -0.53 -14.66
CA ARG A 129 17.37 0.65 -14.00
C ARG A 129 17.16 0.60 -12.49
N VAL A 130 18.09 1.19 -11.73
CA VAL A 130 17.97 1.36 -10.28
C VAL A 130 18.20 2.82 -9.91
N LEU A 131 17.18 3.47 -9.34
CA LEU A 131 17.31 4.77 -8.70
C LEU A 131 17.80 4.53 -7.27
N HIS A 132 19.01 4.95 -6.96
CA HIS A 132 19.65 4.71 -5.67
C HIS A 132 19.93 6.03 -4.97
N ALA A 133 19.29 6.25 -3.81
CA ALA A 133 19.56 7.39 -2.94
C ALA A 133 20.34 6.90 -1.72
N GLU A 134 21.63 7.24 -1.66
CA GLU A 134 22.52 6.86 -0.57
C GLU A 134 22.63 8.01 0.43
N ASP A 135 21.95 7.88 1.57
CA ASP A 135 21.96 8.88 2.65
C ASP A 135 21.66 8.19 3.99
N ASN A 136 22.38 8.59 5.04
CA ASN A 136 22.24 8.07 6.40
C ASN A 136 20.84 8.33 6.99
N ILE A 137 20.08 9.28 6.44
CA ILE A 137 18.68 9.50 6.84
C ILE A 137 17.80 8.25 6.64
N PHE A 138 18.22 7.32 5.78
CA PHE A 138 17.52 6.07 5.48
C PHE A 138 18.02 4.86 6.28
N ASP A 139 19.02 5.02 7.17
CA ASP A 139 19.53 3.93 8.01
C ASP A 139 18.45 3.38 8.95
N HIS A 140 17.59 4.28 9.44
CA HIS A 140 16.42 3.94 10.22
C HIS A 140 15.17 4.39 9.49
N PHE A 141 14.22 3.48 9.31
CA PHE A 141 12.99 3.79 8.62
C PHE A 141 12.24 4.94 9.32
N ASN A 142 11.87 5.93 8.52
CA ASN A 142 11.06 7.06 8.92
C ASN A 142 10.21 7.49 7.71
N ASP A 143 8.93 7.78 7.93
CA ASP A 143 8.00 7.97 6.82
C ASP A 143 8.34 9.19 5.96
N GLU A 144 8.65 10.33 6.57
CA GLU A 144 8.72 11.61 5.85
C GLU A 144 9.82 11.69 4.78
N PRO A 145 11.08 11.28 5.06
CA PRO A 145 12.11 11.24 4.03
C PRO A 145 11.73 10.36 2.84
N TYR A 146 11.07 9.22 3.09
CA TYR A 146 10.60 8.31 2.03
C TYR A 146 9.49 8.95 1.20
N ILE A 147 8.54 9.64 1.85
CA ILE A 147 7.40 10.28 1.16
C ILE A 147 7.89 11.44 0.31
N ASP A 148 8.71 12.33 0.87
CA ASP A 148 9.19 13.54 0.20
C ASP A 148 9.98 13.15 -1.05
N LEU A 149 11.02 12.31 -0.88
CA LEU A 149 11.88 11.90 -2.00
C LEU A 149 11.12 11.12 -3.07
N LEU A 150 10.25 10.17 -2.68
CA LEU A 150 9.50 9.40 -3.68
C LEU A 150 8.49 10.27 -4.43
N THR A 151 7.84 11.22 -3.75
CA THR A 151 6.90 12.15 -4.39
C THR A 151 7.61 13.00 -5.43
N ASP A 152 8.79 13.52 -5.11
CA ASP A 152 9.57 14.38 -6.02
C ASP A 152 10.08 13.58 -7.21
N LEU A 153 10.59 12.36 -6.99
CA LEU A 153 11.01 11.45 -8.07
C LEU A 153 9.86 11.10 -9.02
N ILE A 154 8.67 10.83 -8.49
CA ILE A 154 7.50 10.51 -9.31
C ILE A 154 7.08 11.72 -10.15
N LYS A 155 7.10 12.94 -9.58
CA LYS A 155 6.76 14.16 -10.31
C LYS A 155 7.76 14.49 -11.41
N ASP A 156 9.05 14.24 -11.17
CA ASP A 156 10.12 14.49 -12.13
C ASP A 156 10.06 13.51 -13.32
N ARG A 157 9.84 12.22 -13.05
CA ARG A 157 9.99 11.15 -14.05
C ARG A 157 8.69 10.54 -14.57
N ASN A 158 7.55 10.89 -13.97
CA ASN A 158 6.19 10.48 -14.39
C ASN A 158 6.06 8.98 -14.75
N PRO A 159 6.34 8.05 -13.81
CA PRO A 159 6.14 6.62 -14.04
C PRO A 159 4.67 6.26 -14.27
N GLU A 160 4.42 5.19 -15.02
CA GLU A 160 3.05 4.71 -15.27
C GLU A 160 2.50 3.91 -14.09
N ILE A 161 3.31 3.02 -13.52
CA ILE A 161 2.95 2.09 -12.45
C ILE A 161 4.00 2.19 -11.34
N VAL A 162 3.57 2.25 -10.08
CA VAL A 162 4.47 2.20 -8.92
C VAL A 162 3.98 1.13 -7.94
N LEU A 163 4.85 0.20 -7.58
CA LEU A 163 4.55 -0.94 -6.72
C LEU A 163 5.42 -0.94 -5.46
N THR A 164 4.85 -1.33 -4.33
CA THR A 164 5.61 -1.58 -3.10
C THR A 164 5.06 -2.80 -2.35
N GLY A 165 5.81 -3.29 -1.37
CA GLY A 165 5.40 -4.41 -0.54
C GLY A 165 4.33 -3.98 0.47
N ALA A 166 3.33 -4.81 0.70
CA ALA A 166 2.32 -4.59 1.74
C ALA A 166 2.85 -4.96 3.15
N THR A 167 4.08 -4.51 3.47
CA THR A 167 4.73 -4.62 4.78
C THR A 167 4.32 -3.46 5.68
N PRO A 168 4.68 -3.46 6.99
CA PRO A 168 4.45 -2.29 7.85
C PRO A 168 5.07 -1.00 7.29
N ILE A 169 6.24 -1.09 6.65
CA ILE A 169 6.91 0.03 6.00
C ILE A 169 6.07 0.53 4.80
N GLY A 170 5.81 -0.34 3.81
CA GLY A 170 5.08 0.05 2.60
C GLY A 170 3.65 0.52 2.87
N ARG A 171 2.96 -0.10 3.85
CA ARG A 171 1.61 0.31 4.27
C ARG A 171 1.58 1.66 5.01
N SER A 172 2.71 2.12 5.53
CA SER A 172 2.81 3.38 6.27
C SER A 172 3.00 4.58 5.34
N PHE A 173 4.05 4.57 4.51
CA PHE A 173 4.42 5.75 3.72
C PHE A 173 3.64 5.85 2.39
N PHE A 174 3.33 4.73 1.76
CA PHE A 174 2.80 4.71 0.39
C PHE A 174 1.39 5.32 0.22
N PRO A 175 0.44 5.14 1.17
CA PRO A 175 -0.84 5.86 1.14
C PRO A 175 -0.68 7.38 1.20
N ARG A 176 0.32 7.87 1.94
CA ARG A 176 0.60 9.31 2.03
C ARG A 176 1.16 9.86 0.72
N VAL A 177 1.99 9.07 0.01
CA VAL A 177 2.47 9.41 -1.34
C VAL A 177 1.31 9.48 -2.33
N ALA A 178 0.42 8.48 -2.33
CA ALA A 178 -0.76 8.46 -3.20
C ALA A 178 -1.67 9.68 -2.96
N ALA A 179 -1.88 10.06 -1.69
CA ALA A 179 -2.66 11.24 -1.32
C ALA A 179 -2.01 12.55 -1.82
N ARG A 180 -0.68 12.70 -1.71
CA ARG A 180 0.04 13.89 -2.22
C ARG A 180 -0.02 14.02 -3.73
N LEU A 181 0.00 12.88 -4.44
CA LEU A 181 -0.09 12.80 -5.89
C LEU A 181 -1.53 12.85 -6.40
N ARG A 182 -2.53 12.77 -5.50
CA ARG A 182 -3.96 12.66 -5.83
C ARG A 182 -4.25 11.51 -6.80
N THR A 183 -3.63 10.35 -6.59
CA THR A 183 -3.85 9.15 -7.41
C THR A 183 -4.45 8.00 -6.60
N GLY A 184 -4.93 6.96 -7.29
CA GLY A 184 -5.49 5.76 -6.68
C GLY A 184 -4.42 4.81 -6.13
N LEU A 185 -4.70 4.21 -4.98
CA LEU A 185 -3.88 3.17 -4.37
C LEU A 185 -4.71 1.92 -4.04
N THR A 186 -4.32 0.76 -4.58
CA THR A 186 -4.91 -0.52 -4.15
C THR A 186 -4.05 -1.20 -3.12
N ALA A 187 -4.64 -1.50 -1.95
CA ALA A 187 -3.92 -2.12 -0.85
C ALA A 187 -3.91 -3.67 -0.94
N ASP A 188 -2.80 -4.29 -0.55
CA ASP A 188 -2.66 -5.74 -0.32
C ASP A 188 -3.11 -6.64 -1.50
N CYS A 189 -2.67 -6.29 -2.70
CA CYS A 189 -2.98 -7.02 -3.93
C CYS A 189 -2.34 -8.41 -3.94
N THR A 190 -3.06 -9.36 -4.52
CA THR A 190 -2.63 -10.76 -4.70
C THR A 190 -2.37 -11.10 -6.16
N SER A 191 -3.00 -10.42 -7.12
CA SER A 191 -2.66 -10.54 -8.53
C SER A 191 -2.62 -9.15 -9.17
N LEU A 192 -1.75 -9.00 -10.15
CA LEU A 192 -1.56 -7.78 -10.94
C LEU A 192 -1.49 -8.18 -12.41
N GLU A 193 -2.38 -7.62 -13.21
CA GLU A 193 -2.49 -7.91 -14.64
C GLU A 193 -2.65 -6.59 -15.40
N ILE A 194 -2.29 -6.60 -16.68
CA ILE A 194 -2.52 -5.45 -17.57
C ILE A 194 -3.75 -5.76 -18.40
N ASP A 195 -4.71 -4.86 -18.40
CA ASP A 195 -5.86 -4.91 -19.29
C ASP A 195 -5.37 -4.75 -20.74
N PRO A 196 -5.58 -5.73 -21.64
CA PRO A 196 -5.12 -5.64 -23.02
C PRO A 196 -5.84 -4.56 -23.84
N GLU A 197 -7.06 -4.16 -23.46
CA GLU A 197 -7.83 -3.16 -24.19
C GLU A 197 -7.47 -1.74 -23.74
N THR A 198 -7.45 -1.51 -22.42
CA THR A 198 -7.25 -0.15 -21.88
C THR A 198 -5.80 0.14 -21.50
N GLY A 199 -4.95 -0.88 -21.38
CA GLY A 199 -3.57 -0.77 -20.89
C GLY A 199 -3.46 -0.45 -19.39
N ASN A 200 -4.58 -0.37 -18.66
CA ASN A 200 -4.57 -0.11 -17.22
C ASN A 200 -4.16 -1.33 -16.41
N LEU A 201 -3.66 -1.08 -15.20
CA LEU A 201 -3.29 -2.10 -14.24
C LEU A 201 -4.55 -2.60 -13.51
N ILE A 202 -4.93 -3.85 -13.80
CA ILE A 202 -5.93 -4.60 -13.06
C ILE A 202 -5.32 -5.06 -11.74
N GLN A 203 -5.80 -4.49 -10.64
CA GLN A 203 -5.30 -4.77 -9.30
C GLN A 203 -6.29 -5.66 -8.56
N ILE A 204 -5.94 -6.94 -8.41
CA ILE A 204 -6.84 -7.92 -7.78
C ILE A 204 -6.44 -8.07 -6.32
N ARG A 205 -7.39 -7.78 -5.42
CA ARG A 205 -7.19 -7.96 -3.98
C ARG A 205 -8.37 -8.66 -3.30
N PRO A 206 -8.11 -9.41 -2.22
CA PRO A 206 -9.15 -9.87 -1.32
C PRO A 206 -9.70 -8.72 -0.45
N ALA A 207 -11.01 -8.69 -0.27
CA ALA A 207 -11.74 -7.82 0.64
C ALA A 207 -12.61 -8.68 1.57
N PHE A 208 -13.15 -8.08 2.64
CA PHE A 208 -14.03 -8.75 3.61
C PHE A 208 -13.45 -10.09 4.14
N GLY A 209 -12.22 -10.05 4.66
CA GLY A 209 -11.56 -11.23 5.23
C GLY A 209 -11.15 -12.29 4.20
N GLY A 210 -11.21 -12.00 2.90
CA GLY A 210 -10.90 -12.95 1.82
C GLY A 210 -12.12 -13.51 1.10
N ASN A 211 -13.34 -13.17 1.55
CA ASN A 211 -14.57 -13.70 0.98
C ASN A 211 -14.91 -13.09 -0.39
N ILE A 212 -14.41 -11.88 -0.67
CA ILE A 212 -14.67 -11.18 -1.93
C ILE A 212 -13.34 -10.88 -2.59
N MET A 213 -13.23 -11.21 -3.87
CA MET A 213 -12.12 -10.78 -4.71
C MET A 213 -12.58 -9.57 -5.53
N ALA A 214 -11.88 -8.45 -5.39
CA ALA A 214 -12.17 -7.23 -6.11
C ALA A 214 -11.05 -6.95 -7.13
N ALA A 215 -11.43 -6.76 -8.39
CA ALA A 215 -10.56 -6.22 -9.43
C ALA A 215 -10.77 -4.70 -9.48
N ILE A 216 -9.74 -3.94 -9.15
CA ILE A 216 -9.80 -2.48 -9.03
C ILE A 216 -8.91 -1.86 -10.10
N LEU A 217 -9.40 -0.81 -10.75
CA LEU A 217 -8.75 -0.08 -11.83
C LEU A 217 -8.62 1.40 -11.45
N CYS A 218 -7.53 2.03 -11.89
CA CYS A 218 -7.35 3.48 -11.77
C CYS A 218 -7.19 4.08 -13.18
N PRO A 219 -8.32 4.32 -13.90
CA PRO A 219 -8.25 4.65 -15.33
C PRO A 219 -7.69 6.06 -15.57
N ASN A 220 -8.03 7.02 -14.72
CA ASN A 220 -7.86 8.46 -15.02
C ASN A 220 -6.68 9.13 -14.29
N HIS A 221 -5.98 8.42 -13.40
CA HIS A 221 -4.90 9.01 -12.60
C HIS A 221 -3.60 8.21 -12.76
N ARG A 222 -2.47 8.90 -12.64
CA ARG A 222 -1.12 8.32 -12.68
C ARG A 222 -0.26 8.89 -11.54
N PRO A 223 0.72 8.12 -11.03
CA PRO A 223 0.96 6.70 -11.35
C PRO A 223 -0.16 5.80 -10.82
N GLN A 224 -0.33 4.62 -11.43
CA GLN A 224 -1.18 3.57 -10.87
C GLN A 224 -0.42 2.89 -9.73
N MET A 225 -0.92 3.01 -8.50
CA MET A 225 -0.19 2.59 -7.31
C MET A 225 -0.82 1.35 -6.68
N ALA A 226 0.00 0.35 -6.34
CA ALA A 226 -0.45 -0.82 -5.61
C ALA A 226 0.55 -1.26 -4.52
N THR A 227 0.04 -1.70 -3.38
CA THR A 227 0.83 -2.51 -2.44
C THR A 227 0.53 -3.98 -2.68
N VAL A 228 1.56 -4.82 -2.70
CA VAL A 228 1.43 -6.26 -3.02
C VAL A 228 1.72 -7.10 -1.79
N ARG A 229 0.87 -8.09 -1.55
CA ARG A 229 1.01 -9.00 -0.42
C ARG A 229 2.33 -9.78 -0.53
N PRO A 230 3.17 -9.79 0.51
CA PRO A 230 4.38 -10.62 0.54
C PRO A 230 4.07 -12.10 0.32
N ARG A 231 5.01 -12.81 -0.31
CA ARG A 231 4.99 -14.24 -0.64
C ARG A 231 3.95 -14.69 -1.67
N VAL A 232 3.26 -13.76 -2.32
CA VAL A 232 2.29 -14.12 -3.38
C VAL A 232 2.96 -14.17 -4.76
N MET A 233 3.88 -13.26 -5.02
CA MET A 233 4.59 -13.18 -6.30
C MET A 233 5.83 -14.08 -6.28
N LYS A 234 6.21 -14.62 -7.43
CA LYS A 234 7.41 -15.47 -7.57
C LYS A 234 8.65 -14.60 -7.79
N LYS A 235 9.71 -14.89 -7.03
CA LYS A 235 11.05 -14.31 -7.24
C LYS A 235 11.61 -14.80 -8.58
N LEU A 236 12.33 -13.93 -9.27
CA LEU A 236 13.16 -14.34 -10.41
C LEU A 236 14.49 -14.91 -9.90
N ASP A 237 14.98 -15.92 -10.63
CA ASP A 237 16.33 -16.43 -10.42
C ASP A 237 17.35 -15.33 -10.75
N PRO A 238 18.42 -15.19 -9.95
CA PRO A 238 19.41 -14.16 -10.19
C PRO A 238 20.20 -14.48 -11.46
N ASP A 239 20.24 -13.52 -12.38
CA ASP A 239 21.04 -13.56 -13.59
C ASP A 239 22.15 -12.51 -13.52
N THR A 240 23.38 -12.99 -13.28
CA THR A 240 24.58 -12.14 -13.15
C THR A 240 25.04 -11.57 -14.49
N SER A 241 24.52 -12.05 -15.61
CA SER A 241 24.86 -11.53 -16.95
C SER A 241 24.12 -10.24 -17.29
N ARG A 242 23.05 -9.91 -16.55
CA ARG A 242 22.29 -8.68 -16.76
C ARG A 242 23.10 -7.45 -16.41
N ASN A 243 23.15 -6.52 -17.35
CA ASN A 243 23.66 -5.17 -17.14
C ASN A 243 22.49 -4.20 -17.03
N GLY A 244 22.52 -3.35 -16.02
CA GLY A 244 21.50 -2.32 -15.78
C GLY A 244 22.17 -1.04 -15.32
N GLU A 245 21.41 0.06 -15.37
CA GLU A 245 21.92 1.39 -15.02
C GLU A 245 21.61 1.70 -13.55
N ILE A 246 22.61 2.13 -12.79
CA ILE A 246 22.42 2.65 -11.42
C ILE A 246 22.53 4.17 -11.47
N ILE A 247 21.42 4.84 -11.24
CA ILE A 247 21.29 6.30 -11.23
C ILE A 247 21.30 6.76 -9.79
N SER A 248 22.34 7.49 -9.40
CA SER A 248 22.43 8.10 -8.07
C SER A 248 21.49 9.30 -7.97
N ILE A 249 20.68 9.32 -6.93
CA ILE A 249 19.71 10.39 -6.64
C ILE A 249 20.21 11.21 -5.46
N ASP A 250 20.22 12.53 -5.63
CA ASP A 250 20.48 13.46 -4.54
C ASP A 250 19.25 13.57 -3.63
N THR A 251 19.45 13.50 -2.32
CA THR A 251 18.40 13.62 -1.32
C THR A 251 18.02 15.07 -1.04
N GLY A 252 18.85 16.06 -1.39
CA GLY A 252 18.46 17.47 -1.28
C GLY A 252 18.19 17.94 0.16
N GLY A 253 18.84 17.33 1.15
CA GLY A 253 18.73 17.75 2.55
C GLY A 253 17.37 17.49 3.19
N LEU A 254 16.82 16.29 2.97
CA LEU A 254 15.57 15.81 3.57
C LEU A 254 15.51 16.09 5.07
N ARG A 255 14.32 16.43 5.56
CA ARG A 255 14.07 16.68 6.99
C ARG A 255 12.96 15.78 7.46
N SER A 256 13.00 15.45 8.75
CA SER A 256 11.89 14.79 9.41
C SER A 256 11.56 15.44 10.74
N ARG A 257 10.26 15.62 10.99
CA ARG A 257 9.65 16.02 12.25
C ARG A 257 9.69 14.90 13.28
N THR A 258 9.76 13.64 12.82
CA THR A 258 9.88 12.45 13.67
C THR A 258 11.34 12.05 13.80
N LYS A 259 11.76 11.70 15.02
CA LYS A 259 13.11 11.21 15.32
C LYS A 259 13.02 9.82 15.93
N VAL A 260 13.66 8.85 15.28
CA VAL A 260 13.83 7.50 15.83
C VAL A 260 14.88 7.58 16.94
N ILE A 261 14.46 7.40 18.19
CA ILE A 261 15.36 7.46 19.37
C ILE A 261 16.08 6.12 19.54
N LYS A 262 15.32 5.02 19.43
CA LYS A 262 15.82 3.66 19.60
C LYS A 262 14.94 2.69 18.81
N SER A 263 15.57 1.86 18.00
CA SER A 263 14.95 0.68 17.41
C SER A 263 15.27 -0.51 18.30
N VAL A 264 14.25 -1.10 18.93
CA VAL A 264 14.42 -2.32 19.73
C VAL A 264 14.06 -3.49 18.84
N LYS A 265 15.07 -4.26 18.43
CA LYS A 265 14.81 -5.61 17.95
C LYS A 265 14.46 -6.44 19.18
N GLU A 266 13.29 -7.07 19.15
CA GLU A 266 13.05 -8.21 20.04
C GLU A 266 13.93 -9.38 19.56
N GLU A 267 15.22 -9.33 19.91
CA GLU A 267 16.08 -10.51 19.93
C GLU A 267 15.69 -11.35 21.14
N SER A 268 14.50 -11.94 21.11
CA SER A 268 14.32 -13.15 21.90
C SER A 268 15.23 -14.19 21.22
N GLY A 269 16.03 -14.97 21.95
CA GLY A 269 16.69 -16.17 21.38
C GLY A 269 15.68 -17.16 20.75
N THR A 270 14.39 -16.92 20.99
CA THR A 270 13.19 -17.56 20.47
C THR A 270 12.47 -16.76 19.36
N SER A 271 13.00 -15.61 18.89
CA SER A 271 12.31 -14.78 17.89
C SER A 271 12.34 -15.46 16.53
N VAL A 272 11.28 -16.22 16.27
CA VAL A 272 11.14 -16.95 15.02
C VAL A 272 10.74 -15.99 13.90
N ASN A 273 11.54 -15.96 12.82
CA ASN A 273 11.14 -15.30 11.58
C ASN A 273 10.14 -16.16 10.80
N LEU A 274 8.91 -16.24 11.31
CA LEU A 274 7.79 -16.95 10.69
C LEU A 274 7.54 -16.51 9.24
N GLN A 275 7.83 -15.24 8.93
CA GLN A 275 7.63 -14.66 7.60
C GLN A 275 8.75 -14.98 6.63
N GLU A 276 9.82 -15.67 7.04
CA GLU A 276 10.89 -16.17 6.15
C GLU A 276 11.07 -17.70 6.20
N ALA A 277 10.43 -18.37 7.16
CA ALA A 277 10.47 -19.82 7.26
C ALA A 277 9.82 -20.54 6.06
N ASP A 278 10.49 -21.60 5.62
CA ASP A 278 10.04 -22.55 4.59
C ASP A 278 9.10 -23.62 5.16
N ILE A 279 9.27 -23.99 6.43
CA ILE A 279 8.44 -24.98 7.11
C ILE A 279 7.98 -24.39 8.44
N ILE A 280 6.68 -24.46 8.72
CA ILE A 280 6.10 -23.97 9.96
C ILE A 280 5.28 -25.09 10.61
N VAL A 281 5.59 -25.39 11.86
CA VAL A 281 4.84 -26.31 12.71
C VAL A 281 4.06 -25.48 13.71
N SER A 282 2.74 -25.42 13.58
CA SER A 282 1.92 -24.47 14.33
C SER A 282 1.01 -25.15 15.35
N GLY A 283 1.02 -24.62 16.57
CA GLY A 283 0.26 -25.11 17.71
C GLY A 283 -0.98 -24.29 18.02
N GLY A 284 -2.09 -24.97 18.33
CA GLY A 284 -3.30 -24.33 18.85
C GLY A 284 -3.67 -24.79 20.25
N ARG A 285 -4.84 -24.33 20.71
CA ARG A 285 -5.41 -24.70 22.01
C ARG A 285 -5.62 -26.21 22.16
N GLY A 286 -5.73 -26.95 21.06
CA GLY A 286 -5.84 -28.41 21.04
C GLY A 286 -4.63 -29.15 21.60
N LEU A 287 -3.50 -28.47 21.86
CA LEU A 287 -2.37 -29.03 22.61
C LEU A 287 -2.68 -29.24 24.10
N GLY A 288 -3.70 -28.56 24.63
CA GLY A 288 -4.19 -28.66 26.00
C GLY A 288 -3.30 -28.03 27.07
N ARG A 289 -1.97 -28.00 26.88
CA ARG A 289 -1.00 -27.49 27.84
C ARG A 289 0.28 -26.95 27.17
N PRO A 290 1.04 -26.05 27.83
CA PRO A 290 2.26 -25.48 27.26
C PRO A 290 3.31 -26.53 26.88
N GLU A 291 3.40 -27.64 27.61
CA GLU A 291 4.40 -28.69 27.35
C GLU A 291 4.21 -29.35 25.99
N GLY A 292 3.02 -29.25 25.39
CA GLY A 292 2.76 -29.74 24.03
C GLY A 292 3.61 -29.04 22.97
N PHE A 293 4.04 -27.79 23.21
CA PHE A 293 4.92 -27.06 22.30
C PHE A 293 6.31 -27.68 22.17
N ARG A 294 6.80 -28.42 23.18
CA ARG A 294 8.11 -29.12 23.08
C ARG A 294 8.13 -30.12 21.93
N MET A 295 7.06 -30.86 21.73
CA MET A 295 6.97 -31.80 20.60
C MET A 295 6.97 -31.07 19.26
N LEU A 296 6.36 -29.88 19.20
CA LEU A 296 6.36 -29.06 18.00
C LEU A 296 7.74 -28.46 17.72
N GLU A 297 8.48 -28.07 18.76
CA GLU A 297 9.86 -27.61 18.67
C GLU A 297 10.79 -28.71 18.18
N GLU A 298 10.64 -29.94 18.68
CA GLU A 298 11.39 -31.11 18.20
C GLU A 298 11.11 -31.39 16.71
N LEU A 299 9.83 -31.40 16.32
CA LEU A 299 9.44 -31.61 14.92
C LEU A 299 9.94 -30.48 14.01
N ALA A 300 9.83 -29.23 14.44
CA ALA A 300 10.35 -28.08 13.71
C ALA A 300 11.87 -28.19 13.54
N SER A 301 12.60 -28.59 14.59
CA SER A 301 14.05 -28.78 14.54
C SER A 301 14.45 -29.87 13.55
N LEU A 302 13.73 -31.00 13.51
CA LEU A 302 13.98 -32.09 12.56
C LEU A 302 13.74 -31.68 11.10
N LEU A 303 12.83 -30.73 10.88
CA LEU A 303 12.46 -30.26 9.55
C LEU A 303 13.21 -28.98 9.13
N ASN A 304 14.14 -28.46 9.94
CA ASN A 304 14.71 -27.11 9.76
C ASN A 304 13.61 -26.04 9.57
N GLY A 305 12.48 -26.23 10.25
CA GLY A 305 11.34 -25.35 10.28
C GLY A 305 11.30 -24.55 11.56
N VAL A 306 10.17 -23.89 11.77
CA VAL A 306 9.97 -23.04 12.94
C VAL A 306 8.59 -23.23 13.55
N VAL A 307 8.45 -22.86 14.83
CA VAL A 307 7.20 -23.02 15.56
C VAL A 307 6.29 -21.81 15.39
N GLY A 308 5.04 -22.02 15.00
CA GLY A 308 3.98 -21.02 14.99
C GLY A 308 2.92 -21.30 16.06
N ALA A 309 2.04 -20.34 16.29
CA ALA A 309 0.93 -20.50 17.22
C ALA A 309 -0.31 -19.73 16.79
N THR A 310 -1.47 -20.21 17.22
CA THR A 310 -2.73 -19.46 17.09
C THR A 310 -2.86 -18.41 18.19
N ARG A 311 -3.71 -17.41 17.96
CA ARG A 311 -4.06 -16.40 18.97
C ARG A 311 -4.52 -17.03 20.29
N ALA A 312 -5.29 -18.12 20.25
CA ALA A 312 -5.75 -18.80 21.46
C ALA A 312 -4.59 -19.32 22.33
N ALA A 313 -3.52 -19.85 21.74
CA ALA A 313 -2.36 -20.31 22.51
C ALA A 313 -1.53 -19.14 23.09
N VAL A 314 -1.53 -18.00 22.41
CA VAL A 314 -0.87 -16.76 22.88
C VAL A 314 -1.67 -16.13 24.01
N ASP A 315 -3.00 -16.04 23.87
CA ASP A 315 -3.89 -15.46 24.88
C ASP A 315 -3.86 -16.28 26.20
N GLU A 316 -3.63 -17.60 26.13
CA GLU A 316 -3.42 -18.49 27.29
C GLU A 316 -2.00 -18.39 27.90
N GLY A 317 -1.12 -17.58 27.31
CA GLY A 317 0.26 -17.37 27.79
C GLY A 317 1.21 -18.55 27.53
N TRP A 318 0.85 -19.49 26.64
CA TRP A 318 1.69 -20.67 26.38
C TRP A 318 2.91 -20.37 25.51
N ILE A 319 2.80 -19.34 24.66
CA ILE A 319 3.86 -18.92 23.74
C ILE A 319 3.73 -17.41 23.45
N SER A 320 4.84 -16.77 23.10
CA SER A 320 4.87 -15.33 22.89
C SER A 320 4.13 -14.91 21.62
N TYR A 321 3.65 -13.66 21.61
CA TYR A 321 2.94 -13.06 20.47
C TYR A 321 3.76 -13.07 19.16
N SER A 322 5.09 -13.12 19.25
CA SER A 322 5.96 -13.19 18.07
C SER A 322 5.75 -14.47 17.24
N HIS A 323 5.17 -15.53 17.81
CA HIS A 323 4.81 -16.76 17.13
C HIS A 323 3.38 -16.77 16.56
N GLN A 324 2.59 -15.70 16.78
CA GLN A 324 1.19 -15.67 16.37
C GLN A 324 1.06 -15.65 14.85
N VAL A 325 0.34 -16.63 14.29
CA VAL A 325 -0.06 -16.70 12.88
C VAL A 325 -1.55 -16.37 12.76
N GLY A 326 -1.90 -15.51 11.81
CA GLY A 326 -3.29 -15.15 11.51
C GLY A 326 -3.46 -13.70 11.06
N GLN A 327 -4.72 -13.26 10.92
CA GLN A 327 -5.06 -11.90 10.47
C GLN A 327 -4.52 -10.81 11.40
N THR A 328 -4.57 -11.07 12.71
CA THR A 328 -4.04 -10.17 13.76
C THR A 328 -2.58 -10.47 14.10
N GLY A 329 -1.95 -11.45 13.45
CA GLY A 329 -0.57 -11.86 13.70
C GLY A 329 0.29 -11.71 12.45
N LYS A 330 1.22 -12.64 12.26
CA LYS A 330 2.03 -12.72 11.05
C LYS A 330 1.30 -13.54 9.98
N THR A 331 1.17 -12.98 8.78
CA THR A 331 0.80 -13.76 7.59
C THR A 331 2.03 -14.51 7.09
N VAL A 332 1.87 -15.82 6.86
CA VAL A 332 2.94 -16.72 6.43
C VAL A 332 2.48 -17.48 5.19
N CYS A 333 3.43 -17.85 4.33
CA CYS A 333 3.18 -18.72 3.18
C CYS A 333 4.36 -19.69 3.03
N PRO A 334 4.56 -20.62 3.99
CA PRO A 334 5.66 -21.57 3.93
C PRO A 334 5.41 -22.60 2.84
N LYS A 335 6.43 -23.37 2.48
CA LYS A 335 6.28 -24.55 1.62
C LYS A 335 5.43 -25.62 2.31
N ILE A 336 5.59 -25.77 3.62
CA ILE A 336 4.86 -26.74 4.44
C ILE A 336 4.35 -26.04 5.71
N TYR A 337 3.04 -26.14 5.97
CA TYR A 337 2.42 -25.70 7.22
C TYR A 337 1.73 -26.89 7.90
N ILE A 338 2.19 -27.25 9.10
CA ILE A 338 1.63 -28.34 9.89
C ILE A 338 0.76 -27.74 10.99
N ALA A 339 -0.56 -27.93 10.89
CA ALA A 339 -1.52 -27.41 11.86
C ALA A 339 -1.83 -28.47 12.93
N CYS A 340 -1.32 -28.27 14.16
CA CYS A 340 -1.49 -29.20 15.27
C CYS A 340 -2.46 -28.63 16.32
N GLY A 341 -3.67 -29.20 16.41
CA GLY A 341 -4.67 -28.77 17.39
C GLY A 341 -5.21 -27.35 17.13
N ILE A 342 -5.31 -26.97 15.86
CA ILE A 342 -5.83 -25.68 15.38
C ILE A 342 -7.19 -25.93 14.73
N SER A 343 -8.21 -25.21 15.20
CA SER A 343 -9.59 -25.24 14.66
C SER A 343 -9.74 -24.45 13.38
#